data_AF-A0A9D6TAQ1-F1
#
_entry.id   AF-A0A9D6TAQ1-F1
#
_cell.length_a   1.000
_cell.length_b   1.000
_cell.length_c   1.000
_cell.angle_alpha   90.00
_cell.angle_beta   90.00
_cell.angle_gamma   90.00
#
_symmetry.space_group_name_H-M   'P 1'
#
loop_
_entity.id
_entity.type
_entity.pdbx_description
1 polymer ?
#
loop_
_entity_poly.entity_id
_entity_poly.type
_entity_poly.pdbx_seq_one_letter_code
_entity_poly.pdbx_strand_id
1 'polypeptide(L)'
;MSQRQLESILGRMVTDAAFRERFFTETTSVCREYALELTADEVAALLRIDLRALGALAHRLDPKIVRAWGGAPVGRLSKGEWRSGARGQVKE
;
A
#
# COMPACT_ATOMS: atom_id res chain seq x y z
N MET A 1 15.08 -9.00 -14.74
CA MET A 1 13.76 -8.35 -14.73
C MET A 1 13.85 -6.95 -15.35
N SER A 2 12.73 -6.29 -15.68
CA SER A 2 12.73 -4.90 -16.15
C SER A 2 12.19 -3.95 -15.07
N GLN A 3 12.68 -2.71 -15.02
CA GLN A 3 12.20 -1.65 -14.12
C GLN A 3 10.66 -1.51 -14.11
N ARG A 4 10.04 -1.66 -15.29
CA ARG A 4 8.58 -1.62 -15.47
C ARG A 4 7.84 -2.67 -14.64
N GLN A 5 8.45 -3.84 -14.44
CA GLN A 5 7.83 -4.93 -13.68
C GLN A 5 7.88 -4.64 -12.18
N LEU A 6 8.98 -4.07 -11.67
CA LEU A 6 9.06 -3.56 -10.30
C LEU A 6 8.04 -2.46 -10.04
N GLU A 7 7.90 -1.50 -10.96
CA GLU A 7 6.90 -0.43 -10.86
C GLU A 7 5.47 -0.97 -10.82
N SER A 8 5.18 -2.02 -11.60
CA SER A 8 3.89 -2.71 -11.57
C SER A 8 3.63 -3.39 -10.21
N ILE A 9 4.64 -4.04 -9.65
CA ILE A 9 4.55 -4.67 -8.32
C ILE A 9 4.34 -3.61 -7.25
N LEU A 10 5.10 -2.52 -7.27
CA LEU A 10 4.93 -1.38 -6.36
C LEU A 10 3.52 -0.78 -6.45
N GLY A 11 3.04 -0.54 -7.68
CA GLY A 11 1.68 -0.06 -7.92
C GLY A 11 0.64 -1.02 -7.34
N ARG A 12 0.87 -2.33 -7.44
CA ARG A 12 -0.01 -3.33 -6.83
C ARG A 12 0.08 -3.33 -5.31
N MET A 13 1.27 -3.22 -4.72
CA MET A 13 1.42 -3.09 -3.26
C MET A 13 0.68 -1.86 -2.73
N VAL A 14 0.61 -0.76 -3.48
CA VAL A 14 -0.17 0.41 -3.09
C VAL A 14 -1.68 0.17 -3.25
N THR A 15 -2.10 -0.37 -4.39
CA THR A 15 -3.53 -0.43 -4.76
C THR A 15 -4.26 -1.68 -4.29
N ASP A 16 -3.57 -2.74 -3.91
CA ASP A 16 -4.13 -4.04 -3.56
C ASP A 16 -3.67 -4.42 -2.15
N ALA A 17 -4.54 -4.20 -1.16
CA ALA A 17 -4.22 -4.46 0.25
C ALA A 17 -3.95 -5.95 0.51
N ALA A 18 -4.68 -6.83 -0.18
CA ALA A 18 -4.49 -8.28 -0.10
C ALA A 18 -3.11 -8.69 -0.56
N PHE A 19 -2.74 -8.22 -1.75
CA PHE A 19 -1.43 -8.48 -2.32
C PHE A 19 -0.33 -7.92 -1.42
N ARG A 20 -0.49 -6.68 -0.93
CA ARG A 20 0.48 -6.06 -0.03
C ARG A 20 0.71 -6.92 1.20
N GLU A 21 -0.32 -7.27 1.95
CA GLU A 21 -0.18 -8.08 3.18
C GLU A 21 0.48 -9.42 2.88
N ARG A 22 -0.02 -10.15 1.88
CA ARG A 22 0.55 -11.45 1.48
C ARG A 22 2.00 -11.33 1.02
N PHE A 23 2.37 -10.26 0.34
CA PHE A 23 3.74 -10.07 -0.14
C PHE A 23 4.74 -9.92 1.03
N PHE A 24 4.34 -9.28 2.14
CA PHE A 24 5.20 -9.13 3.32
C PHE A 24 5.21 -10.35 4.24
N THR A 25 4.14 -11.17 4.26
CA THR A 25 4.05 -12.36 5.13
C THR A 25 4.49 -13.64 4.43
N GLU A 26 4.26 -13.75 3.12
CA GLU A 26 4.41 -14.98 2.33
C GLU A 26 5.16 -14.72 1.02
N THR A 27 6.22 -13.89 1.06
CA THR A 27 6.91 -13.37 -0.13
C THR A 27 7.25 -14.46 -1.15
N THR A 28 7.86 -15.57 -0.71
CA THR A 28 8.23 -16.69 -1.60
C THR A 28 7.01 -17.32 -2.28
N SER A 29 5.89 -17.44 -1.56
CA SER A 29 4.63 -17.98 -2.09
C SER A 29 4.05 -17.04 -3.15
N VAL A 30 4.00 -15.74 -2.85
CA VAL A 30 3.50 -14.71 -3.77
C VAL A 30 4.37 -14.61 -5.02
N CYS A 31 5.70 -14.61 -4.88
CA CYS A 31 6.59 -14.61 -6.05
C CYS A 31 6.34 -15.82 -6.94
N ARG A 32 6.08 -17.00 -6.37
CA ARG A 32 5.76 -18.20 -7.15
C ARG A 32 4.37 -18.13 -7.79
N GLU A 33 3.34 -17.77 -7.03
CA GLU A 33 1.94 -17.71 -7.50
C GLU A 33 1.77 -16.73 -8.67
N TYR A 34 2.42 -15.57 -8.59
CA TYR A 34 2.34 -14.54 -9.61
C TYR A 34 3.46 -14.63 -10.67
N ALA A 35 4.26 -15.70 -10.65
CA ALA A 35 5.41 -15.88 -11.53
C ALA A 35 6.32 -14.64 -11.59
N LEU A 36 6.59 -14.03 -10.43
CA LEU A 36 7.44 -12.85 -10.31
C LEU A 36 8.91 -13.28 -10.36
N GLU A 37 9.59 -12.88 -11.43
CA GLU A 37 11.03 -13.09 -11.62
C GLU A 37 11.86 -12.03 -10.89
N LEU A 38 11.74 -11.98 -9.56
CA LEU A 38 12.51 -11.06 -8.72
C LEU A 38 13.84 -11.69 -8.31
N THR A 39 14.91 -10.93 -8.41
CA THR A 39 16.19 -11.25 -7.77
C THR A 39 16.09 -11.12 -6.25
N ALA A 40 17.04 -11.71 -5.53
CA ALA A 40 17.09 -11.60 -4.07
C ALA A 40 17.20 -10.13 -3.60
N ASP A 41 17.97 -9.31 -4.32
CA ASP A 41 18.14 -7.89 -4.00
C ASP A 41 16.87 -7.08 -4.24
N GLU A 42 16.12 -7.37 -5.31
CA GLU A 42 14.83 -6.74 -5.58
C GLU A 42 13.78 -7.12 -4.53
N VAL A 43 13.73 -8.39 -4.12
CA VAL A 43 12.87 -8.82 -3.00
C VAL A 43 13.25 -8.08 -1.72
N ALA A 44 14.55 -8.04 -1.39
CA ALA A 44 15.02 -7.33 -0.20
C ALA A 44 14.69 -5.84 -0.24
N ALA A 45 14.82 -5.19 -1.40
CA ALA A 45 14.45 -3.80 -1.59
C ALA A 45 12.94 -3.56 -1.36
N LEU A 46 12.08 -4.42 -1.93
CA LEU A 46 10.63 -4.33 -1.76
C LEU A 46 10.19 -4.57 -0.31
N LEU A 47 10.85 -5.51 0.40
CA LEU A 47 10.56 -5.81 1.81
C LEU A 47 11.05 -4.73 2.79
N ARG A 48 11.97 -3.86 2.36
CA ARG A 48 12.42 -2.70 3.16
C ARG A 48 11.45 -1.52 3.08
N ILE A 49 10.45 -1.56 2.21
CA ILE A 49 9.46 -0.49 2.09
C ILE A 49 8.58 -0.48 3.35
N ASP A 50 8.36 0.71 3.90
CA ASP A 50 7.51 0.88 5.07
C ASP A 50 6.05 0.53 4.72
N LEU A 51 5.58 -0.58 5.30
CA LEU A 51 4.23 -1.08 5.14
C LEU A 51 3.15 -0.07 5.58
N ARG A 52 3.42 0.72 6.64
CA ARG A 52 2.50 1.76 7.10
C ARG A 52 2.43 2.91 6.10
N ALA A 53 3.54 3.29 5.49
CA ALA A 53 3.57 4.32 4.46
C ALA A 53 2.76 3.90 3.22
N LEU A 54 2.89 2.65 2.78
CA LEU A 54 2.08 2.09 1.70
C LEU A 54 0.58 2.10 2.04
N GLY A 55 0.22 1.69 3.26
CA GLY A 55 -1.17 1.73 3.72
C GLY A 55 -1.74 3.15 3.79
N ALA A 56 -0.95 4.11 4.28
CA ALA A 56 -1.35 5.52 4.34
C ALA A 56 -1.53 6.13 2.94
N LEU A 57 -0.65 5.78 1.99
CA LEU A 57 -0.80 6.20 0.59
C LEU A 57 -2.07 5.59 -0.01
N ALA A 58 -2.29 4.28 0.15
CA ALA A 58 -3.48 3.59 -0.32
C ALA A 58 -4.77 4.27 0.17
N HIS A 59 -4.80 4.69 1.44
CA HIS A 59 -5.94 5.37 2.04
C HIS A 59 -6.20 6.79 1.49
N ARG A 60 -5.19 7.41 0.87
CA ARG A 60 -5.29 8.73 0.25
C ARG A 60 -5.61 8.67 -1.24
N LEU A 61 -5.58 7.50 -1.86
CA LEU A 61 -5.96 7.30 -3.25
C LEU A 61 -7.48 7.31 -3.41
N ASP A 62 -7.94 7.66 -4.61
CA ASP A 62 -9.35 7.51 -4.97
C ASP A 62 -9.76 6.03 -4.83
N PRO A 63 -10.89 5.72 -4.17
CA PRO A 63 -11.35 4.34 -4.00
C PRO A 63 -11.53 3.57 -5.31
N LYS A 64 -11.72 4.25 -6.46
CA LYS A 64 -11.79 3.61 -7.79
C LYS A 64 -10.44 3.08 -8.28
N ILE A 65 -9.34 3.59 -7.74
CA ILE A 65 -7.96 3.18 -8.09
C ILE A 65 -7.53 2.00 -7.22
N VAL A 66 -8.05 1.91 -5.99
CA VAL A 66 -7.76 0.82 -5.05
C VAL A 66 -8.61 -0.40 -5.40
N ARG A 67 -7.98 -1.58 -5.48
CA ARG A 67 -8.69 -2.85 -5.56
C ARG A 67 -9.35 -3.11 -4.21
N ALA A 68 -10.67 -2.91 -4.15
CA ALA A 68 -11.46 -3.40 -3.03
C ALA A 68 -11.38 -4.93 -3.02
N TRP A 69 -11.02 -5.52 -1.88
CA TRP A 69 -11.29 -6.94 -1.64
C TRP A 69 -12.79 -7.11 -1.85
N GLY A 70 -13.20 -8.00 -2.75
CA GLY A 70 -14.60 -8.16 -3.11
C GLY A 70 -15.47 -8.30 -1.85
N GLY A 71 -16.29 -7.28 -1.57
CA GLY A 71 -17.22 -7.30 -0.44
C GLY A 71 -17.25 -6.08 0.49
N ALA A 72 -17.07 -4.85 0.01
CA ALA A 72 -17.83 -3.66 0.45
C ALA A 72 -17.21 -2.40 -0.16
N PRO A 73 -18.02 -1.40 -0.58
CA PRO A 73 -17.47 -0.05 -0.71
C PRO A 73 -16.89 0.33 0.65
N VAL A 74 -15.67 0.87 0.67
CA VAL A 74 -15.15 1.61 1.84
C VAL A 74 -16.14 2.75 2.06
N GLY A 75 -17.14 2.48 2.89
CA GLY A 75 -18.19 3.40 3.21
C GLY A 75 -17.52 4.62 3.80
N ARG A 76 -17.65 5.74 3.08
CA ARG A 76 -17.80 7.09 3.64
C ARG A 76 -17.24 7.19 5.06
N LEU A 77 -15.92 7.28 5.19
CA LEU A 77 -15.36 7.91 6.37
C LEU A 77 -15.87 9.34 6.33
N SER A 78 -16.73 9.67 7.30
CA SER A 78 -17.25 11.01 7.50
C SER A 78 -16.11 12.02 7.42
N LYS A 79 -16.22 12.92 6.44
CA LYS A 79 -15.45 14.14 6.32
C LYS A 79 -15.68 14.96 7.59
N GLY A 80 -14.90 14.73 8.65
CA GLY A 80 -15.17 15.36 9.95
C GLY A 80 -14.11 15.18 11.05
N GLU A 81 -13.27 14.14 11.00
CA GLU A 81 -12.41 13.84 12.15
C GLU A 81 -10.92 13.75 11.81
N TRP A 82 -10.41 14.86 11.29
CA TRP A 82 -9.00 15.21 11.44
C TRP A 82 -8.93 16.60 12.08
N ARG A 83 -9.20 16.69 13.38
CA ARG A 83 -8.80 17.85 14.18
C ARG A 83 -7.29 17.77 14.40
N SER A 84 -6.55 18.35 13.46
CA SER A 84 -5.26 18.98 13.78
C SER A 84 -5.51 20.01 14.88
N GLY A 85 -4.99 19.76 16.08
CA GLY A 85 -5.32 20.56 17.25
C GLY A 85 -4.33 20.39 18.38
N ALA A 86 -3.04 20.37 18.07
CA ALA A 86 -1.99 20.54 19.08
C ALA A 86 -0.86 21.38 18.48
N ARG A 87 -1.07 22.70 18.39
CA ARG A 87 0.01 23.68 18.43
C ARG A 87 -0.52 25.06 18.79
N GLY A 88 -0.09 25.52 19.97
CA GLY A 88 0.30 26.91 20.21
C GLY A 88 -0.82 27.93 20.34
N GLN A 89 -1.15 28.27 21.58
CA GLN A 89 -1.65 29.60 21.89
C GLN A 89 -0.64 30.66 21.47
N VAL A 90 -1.09 31.74 20.83
CA VAL A 90 -0.52 33.08 21.05
C VAL A 90 -1.69 34.07 21.03
N LYS A 91 -1.88 34.73 22.16
CA LYS A 91 -2.76 35.89 22.34
C LYS A 91 -2.13 37.11 21.65
N GLU A 92 -2.94 37.95 21.03
CA GLU A 92 -3.10 39.39 21.34
C GLU A 92 -4.39 39.92 20.72
#